data_AF-A0A060W2G7-F1
#
_entry.id   AF-A0A060W2G7-F1
#
_cell.length_a   1.000
_cell.length_b   1.000
_cell.length_c   1.000
_cell.angle_alpha   90.00
_cell.angle_beta   90.00
_cell.angle_gamma   90.00
#
_symmetry.space_group_name_H-M   'P 1'
#
loop_
_entity.id
_entity.type
_entity.pdbx_description
1 polymer ?
#
loop_
_entity_poly.entity_id
_entity_poly.type
_entity_poly.pdbx_seq_one_letter_code
_entity_poly.pdbx_strand_id
1 'polypeptide(L)'
;MTPLLILLHYSTSTAGFVKSPLSETKLTGDTFELYCDVVGNPTPEVQWWYSEINRADSFRQLWDGARKHRVSINTAYGTNGVSVLGVTRLGLEDAGTYECRASNDPRRNDLHQNPATTWIRAQATVTVLQSEWSE
;
A
#
# COMPACT_ATOMS: atom_id res chain seq x y z
N MET A 1 3.38 -49.77 10.84
CA MET A 1 3.24 -48.74 9.77
C MET A 1 2.04 -47.88 10.11
N THR A 2 2.28 -46.73 10.72
CA THR A 2 1.29 -45.67 10.95
C THR A 2 1.96 -44.40 10.43
N PRO A 3 1.35 -43.68 9.46
CA PRO A 3 1.96 -42.44 8.98
C PRO A 3 1.81 -41.42 10.11
N LEU A 4 2.95 -40.97 10.63
CA LEU A 4 3.05 -39.86 11.56
C LEU A 4 2.52 -38.62 10.83
N LEU A 5 1.27 -38.23 11.05
CA LEU A 5 0.76 -36.93 10.64
C LEU A 5 1.57 -35.87 11.40
N ILE A 6 2.56 -35.26 10.73
CA ILE A 6 3.23 -34.08 11.25
C ILE A 6 2.18 -32.97 11.25
N LEU A 7 1.57 -32.72 12.41
CA LEU A 7 0.83 -31.49 12.66
C LEU A 7 1.85 -30.35 12.69
N LEU A 8 2.16 -29.79 11.52
CA LEU A 8 2.79 -28.48 11.42
C LEU A 8 1.84 -27.50 12.09
N HIS A 9 2.13 -27.14 13.34
CA HIS A 9 1.46 -26.02 14.00
C HIS A 9 1.93 -24.77 13.25
N TYR A 10 1.21 -24.37 12.20
CA TYR A 10 1.43 -23.09 11.55
C TYR A 10 1.15 -22.01 12.58
N SER A 11 2.20 -21.46 13.18
CA SER A 11 2.08 -20.36 14.12
C SER A 11 1.56 -19.14 13.37
N THR A 12 0.26 -18.89 13.47
CA THR A 12 -0.38 -17.72 12.86
C THR A 12 0.03 -16.45 13.60
N SER A 13 0.40 -15.42 12.86
CA SER A 13 0.66 -14.09 13.41
C SER A 13 -0.13 -13.05 12.63
N THR A 14 -0.72 -12.09 13.33
CA THR A 14 -1.48 -11.00 12.71
C THR A 14 -0.57 -10.08 11.89
N ALA A 15 -1.10 -9.50 10.81
CA ALA A 15 -0.38 -8.54 10.00
C ALA A 15 0.16 -7.36 10.83
N GLY A 16 1.38 -6.90 10.51
CA GLY A 16 2.00 -5.72 11.11
C GLY A 16 2.96 -5.01 10.14
N PHE A 17 3.15 -3.70 10.30
CA PHE A 17 4.11 -2.93 9.52
C PHE A 17 5.52 -3.06 10.10
N VAL A 18 6.49 -3.40 9.25
CA VAL A 18 7.93 -3.24 9.51
C VAL A 18 8.38 -1.87 9.02
N LYS A 19 7.93 -1.47 7.83
CA LYS A 19 8.17 -0.14 7.25
C LYS A 19 6.86 0.42 6.72
N SER A 20 6.51 1.60 7.21
CA SER A 20 5.37 2.38 6.73
C SER A 20 5.80 3.37 5.64
N PRO A 21 4.90 3.78 4.73
CA PRO A 21 5.21 4.83 3.77
C PRO A 21 5.51 6.15 4.48
N LEU A 22 6.42 6.94 3.92
CA LEU A 22 6.83 8.23 4.46
C LEU A 22 6.30 9.36 3.56
N SER A 23 5.78 10.42 4.17
CA SER A 23 5.32 11.60 3.44
C SER A 23 6.46 12.28 2.67
N GLU A 24 6.16 12.79 1.47
CA GLU A 24 7.13 13.45 0.61
C GLU A 24 6.61 14.79 0.08
N THR A 25 7.54 15.70 -0.21
CA THR A 25 7.28 16.93 -0.97
C THR A 25 8.09 16.87 -2.25
N LYS A 26 7.41 17.06 -3.39
CA LYS A 26 7.98 16.98 -4.74
C LYS A 26 7.60 18.20 -5.57
N LEU A 27 8.30 18.38 -6.69
CA LEU A 27 7.92 19.36 -7.70
C LEU A 27 7.09 18.70 -8.81
N THR A 28 6.37 19.51 -9.58
CA THR A 28 5.73 19.06 -10.82
C THR A 28 6.77 18.48 -11.79
N GLY A 29 6.44 17.38 -12.45
CA GLY A 29 7.33 16.64 -13.35
C GLY A 29 8.17 15.55 -12.67
N ASP A 30 8.34 15.60 -11.34
CA ASP A 30 9.13 14.63 -10.58
C ASP A 30 8.52 13.22 -10.58
N THR A 31 9.17 12.32 -9.84
CA THR A 31 8.67 11.00 -9.47
C THR A 31 8.84 10.81 -7.95
N PHE A 32 7.87 10.15 -7.31
CA PHE A 32 8.00 9.67 -5.94
C PHE A 32 7.84 8.16 -5.87
N GLU A 33 8.37 7.56 -4.80
CA GLU A 33 8.16 6.15 -4.45
C GLU A 33 7.81 6.02 -2.96
N LEU A 34 6.68 5.39 -2.66
CA LEU A 34 6.27 5.07 -1.30
C LEU A 34 6.50 3.58 -1.03
N TYR A 35 7.07 3.29 0.13
CA TYR A 35 7.48 1.94 0.52
C TYR A 35 6.58 1.39 1.61
N CYS A 36 6.24 0.12 1.52
CA CYS A 36 5.47 -0.60 2.53
C CYS A 36 6.03 -2.00 2.72
N ASP A 37 6.49 -2.32 3.93
CA ASP A 37 6.98 -3.65 4.33
C ASP A 37 6.13 -4.17 5.48
N VAL A 38 5.55 -5.36 5.30
CA VAL A 38 4.63 -5.98 6.24
C VAL A 38 5.00 -7.42 6.54
N VAL A 39 4.76 -7.81 7.78
CA VAL A 39 4.95 -9.16 8.30
C VAL A 39 3.64 -9.76 8.75
N GLY A 40 3.54 -11.07 8.73
CA GLY A 40 2.37 -11.84 9.17
C GLY A 40 2.46 -13.26 8.67
N ASN A 41 1.69 -14.18 9.28
CA ASN A 41 1.60 -15.56 8.82
C ASN A 41 0.11 -15.97 8.71
N PRO A 42 -0.44 -16.15 7.49
CA PRO A 42 0.23 -16.04 6.18
C PRO A 42 0.80 -14.66 5.86
N THR A 43 1.75 -14.56 4.92
CA THR A 43 2.30 -13.29 4.45
C THR A 43 1.16 -12.37 3.99
N PRO A 44 1.03 -11.14 4.54
CA PRO A 44 -0.12 -10.28 4.24
C PRO A 44 -0.19 -9.85 2.77
N GLU A 45 -1.40 -9.79 2.22
CA GLU A 45 -1.68 -9.09 0.97
C GLU A 45 -1.50 -7.59 1.19
N VAL A 46 -0.93 -6.88 0.22
CA VAL A 46 -0.74 -5.43 0.25
C VAL A 46 -1.54 -4.75 -0.87
N GLN A 47 -2.23 -3.66 -0.54
CA GLN A 47 -2.96 -2.81 -1.48
C GLN A 47 -2.64 -1.34 -1.26
N TRP A 48 -2.64 -0.56 -2.34
CA TRP A 48 -2.48 0.89 -2.28
C TRP A 48 -3.79 1.60 -2.57
N TRP A 49 -4.08 2.63 -1.78
CA TRP A 49 -5.28 3.45 -1.88
C TRP A 49 -4.90 4.93 -1.88
N TYR A 50 -5.70 5.76 -2.53
CA TYR A 50 -5.45 7.19 -2.70
C TYR A 50 -6.68 8.02 -2.36
N SER A 51 -6.44 9.16 -1.72
CA SER A 51 -7.45 10.16 -1.38
C SER A 51 -6.90 11.57 -1.67
N GLU A 52 -7.70 12.43 -2.27
CA GLU A 52 -7.34 13.83 -2.51
C GLU A 52 -7.32 14.61 -1.18
N ILE A 53 -6.46 15.63 -1.06
CA ILE A 53 -6.28 16.43 0.18
C ILE A 53 -7.62 16.95 0.75
N ASN A 54 -8.53 17.38 -0.14
CA ASN A 54 -9.82 17.95 0.26
C ASN A 54 -10.95 16.91 0.43
N ARG A 55 -10.65 15.62 0.29
CA ARG A 55 -11.63 14.52 0.37
C ARG A 55 -11.09 13.35 1.19
N ALA A 56 -10.48 13.65 2.34
CA ALA A 56 -9.72 12.69 3.15
C ALA A 56 -10.38 11.30 3.33
N ASP A 57 -11.70 11.21 3.42
CA ASP A 57 -12.42 9.93 3.62
C ASP A 57 -12.81 9.16 2.34
N SER A 58 -12.51 9.69 1.15
CA SER A 58 -12.88 9.07 -0.14
C SER A 58 -11.70 8.36 -0.80
N PHE A 59 -11.23 7.29 -0.16
CA PHE A 59 -10.16 6.47 -0.70
C PHE A 59 -10.59 5.66 -1.93
N ARG A 60 -9.78 5.68 -2.97
CA ARG A 60 -9.93 4.87 -4.18
C ARG A 60 -8.72 3.97 -4.34
N GLN A 61 -8.93 2.70 -4.65
CA GLN A 61 -7.83 1.77 -4.86
C GLN A 61 -6.99 2.20 -6.06
N LEU A 62 -5.67 2.12 -5.92
CA LEU A 62 -4.71 2.24 -7.01
C LEU A 62 -4.31 0.85 -7.51
N TRP A 63 -4.02 0.77 -8.80
CA TRP A 63 -3.51 -0.44 -9.45
C TRP A 63 -2.38 -0.06 -10.41
N ASP A 64 -1.57 -1.04 -10.77
CA ASP A 64 -0.49 -0.87 -11.73
C ASP A 64 -1.03 -0.36 -13.08
N GLY A 65 -0.39 0.65 -13.66
CA GLY A 65 -0.84 1.29 -14.90
C GLY A 65 -1.95 2.34 -14.74
N ALA A 66 -2.42 2.61 -13.52
CA ALA A 66 -3.38 3.70 -13.27
C ALA A 66 -2.83 5.08 -13.70
N ARG A 67 -3.74 6.05 -13.88
CA ARG A 67 -3.44 7.42 -14.32
C ARG A 67 -2.64 7.48 -15.63
N LYS A 68 -3.14 6.83 -16.68
CA LYS A 68 -2.47 6.76 -18.00
C LYS A 68 -1.05 6.19 -17.91
N HIS A 69 -0.86 5.08 -17.19
CA HIS A 69 0.43 4.42 -16.98
C HIS A 69 1.47 5.24 -16.21
N ARG A 70 1.05 6.22 -15.39
CA ARG A 70 1.95 6.96 -14.50
C ARG A 70 2.19 6.23 -13.18
N VAL A 71 1.24 5.42 -12.75
CA VAL A 71 1.31 4.61 -11.53
C VAL A 71 1.98 3.28 -11.82
N SER A 72 2.93 2.89 -10.96
CA SER A 72 3.55 1.57 -10.92
C SER A 72 3.42 0.98 -9.52
N ILE A 73 3.09 -0.31 -9.41
CA ILE A 73 3.04 -1.03 -8.13
C ILE A 73 3.84 -2.31 -8.27
N ASN A 74 4.97 -2.39 -7.56
CA ASN A 74 5.80 -3.59 -7.51
C ASN A 74 5.67 -4.22 -6.12
N THR A 75 5.26 -5.49 -6.07
CA THR A 75 5.10 -6.23 -4.82
C THR A 75 5.86 -7.55 -4.89
N ALA A 76 6.68 -7.80 -3.88
CA ALA A 76 7.41 -9.04 -3.68
C ALA A 76 6.93 -9.74 -2.40
N TYR A 77 6.67 -11.04 -2.50
CA TYR A 77 6.26 -11.87 -1.38
C TYR A 77 7.37 -12.88 -1.04
N GLY A 78 7.74 -12.92 0.23
CA GLY A 78 8.65 -13.90 0.82
C GLY A 78 8.25 -14.15 2.26
N THR A 79 9.22 -14.05 3.19
CA THR A 79 8.92 -14.02 4.64
C THR A 79 8.09 -12.79 5.02
N ASN A 80 8.22 -11.71 4.25
CA ASN A 80 7.48 -10.46 4.37
C ASN A 80 6.76 -10.17 3.05
N GLY A 81 5.78 -9.27 3.08
CA GLY A 81 5.25 -8.61 1.90
C GLY A 81 5.88 -7.24 1.76
N VAL A 82 6.61 -7.00 0.67
CA VAL A 82 7.22 -5.70 0.37
C VAL A 82 6.56 -5.13 -0.87
N SER A 83 6.00 -3.93 -0.79
CA SER A 83 5.36 -3.23 -1.90
C SER A 83 5.88 -1.81 -2.05
N VAL A 84 6.09 -1.39 -3.29
CA VAL A 84 6.52 -0.04 -3.67
C VAL A 84 5.50 0.54 -4.63
N LEU A 85 4.95 1.72 -4.29
CA LEU A 85 4.10 2.52 -5.15
C LEU A 85 4.93 3.67 -5.75
N GLY A 86 5.09 3.68 -7.07
CA GLY A 86 5.73 4.77 -7.80
C GLY A 86 4.72 5.57 -8.63
N VAL A 87 4.84 6.89 -8.62
CA VAL A 87 4.07 7.77 -9.53
C VAL A 87 5.01 8.72 -10.25
N THR A 88 5.00 8.65 -11.57
CA THR A 88 5.87 9.45 -12.45
C THR A 88 5.15 10.65 -13.06
N ARG A 89 5.92 11.63 -13.52
CA ARG A 89 5.45 12.85 -14.21
C ARG A 89 4.36 13.54 -13.38
N LEU A 90 4.72 13.94 -12.17
CA LEU A 90 3.76 14.46 -11.21
C LEU A 90 3.10 15.75 -11.70
N GLY A 91 1.78 15.79 -11.58
CA GLY A 91 0.98 17.02 -11.65
C GLY A 91 0.48 17.41 -10.26
N LEU A 92 -0.07 18.63 -10.14
CA LEU A 92 -0.66 19.10 -8.88
C LEU A 92 -1.82 18.21 -8.42
N GLU A 93 -2.51 17.53 -9.34
CA GLU A 93 -3.60 16.60 -9.05
C GLU A 93 -3.14 15.30 -8.37
N ASP A 94 -1.83 15.02 -8.37
CA ASP A 94 -1.27 13.85 -7.71
C ASP A 94 -1.03 14.08 -6.20
N ALA A 95 -1.18 15.32 -5.72
CA ALA A 95 -1.07 15.66 -4.31
C ALA A 95 -2.26 15.08 -3.52
N GLY A 96 -1.97 14.39 -2.42
CA GLY A 96 -2.98 13.69 -1.65
C GLY A 96 -2.42 12.75 -0.60
N THR A 97 -3.31 11.99 0.01
CA THR A 97 -2.98 10.95 0.98
C THR A 97 -2.98 9.60 0.28
N TYR A 98 -1.85 8.91 0.38
CA TYR A 98 -1.66 7.56 -0.10
C TYR A 98 -1.65 6.61 1.11
N GLU A 99 -2.38 5.52 1.02
CA GLU A 99 -2.56 4.56 2.10
C GLU A 99 -2.14 3.17 1.65
N CYS A 100 -1.15 2.61 2.35
CA CYS A 100 -0.85 1.19 2.26
C CYS A 100 -1.81 0.44 3.20
N ARG A 101 -2.55 -0.52 2.64
CA ARG A 101 -3.38 -1.46 3.40
C ARG A 101 -2.76 -2.84 3.34
N ALA A 102 -2.71 -3.53 4.46
CA ALA A 102 -2.27 -4.92 4.49
C ALA A 102 -3.17 -5.83 5.31
N SER A 103 -3.31 -7.08 4.88
CA SER A 103 -4.14 -8.06 5.60
C SER A 103 -3.72 -9.49 5.31
N ASN A 104 -3.71 -10.31 6.36
CA ASN A 104 -3.65 -11.77 6.24
C ASN A 104 -4.90 -12.46 6.80
N ASP A 105 -6.01 -11.73 7.00
CA ASP A 105 -7.30 -12.34 7.35
C ASP A 105 -7.88 -13.04 6.10
N PRO A 106 -8.25 -14.33 6.18
CA PRO A 106 -8.88 -15.03 5.06
C PRO A 106 -10.23 -14.43 4.65
N ARG A 107 -10.90 -13.71 5.55
CA ARG A 107 -12.19 -13.02 5.34
C ARG A 107 -12.02 -11.54 4.99
N ARG A 108 -10.81 -11.06 4.71
CA ARG A 108 -10.54 -9.63 4.43
C ARG A 108 -11.40 -9.00 3.33
N ASN A 109 -11.92 -9.81 2.41
CA ASN A 109 -12.77 -9.40 1.28
C ASN A 109 -14.28 -9.62 1.54
N ASP A 110 -14.66 -10.13 2.73
CA ASP A 110 -16.06 -10.27 3.12
C ASP A 110 -16.67 -8.89 3.38
N LEU A 111 -17.68 -8.52 2.57
CA LEU A 111 -18.36 -7.23 2.64
C LEU A 111 -19.15 -7.02 3.94
N HIS A 112 -19.44 -8.09 4.69
CA HIS A 112 -20.09 -8.01 5.99
C HIS A 112 -19.11 -7.70 7.13
N GLN A 113 -17.80 -7.84 6.89
CA GLN A 113 -16.78 -7.48 7.86
C GLN A 113 -16.45 -6.00 7.77
N ASN A 114 -16.15 -5.38 8.91
CA ASN A 114 -15.62 -4.02 8.92
C ASN A 114 -14.20 -4.01 8.34
N PRO A 115 -13.95 -3.34 7.19
CA PRO A 115 -12.62 -3.30 6.59
C PRO A 115 -11.56 -2.70 7.51
N ALA A 116 -11.95 -1.82 8.44
CA ALA A 116 -11.04 -1.24 9.42
C ALA A 116 -10.50 -2.26 10.43
N THR A 117 -11.13 -3.43 10.57
CA THR A 117 -10.72 -4.51 11.46
C THR A 117 -9.92 -5.58 10.73
N THR A 118 -10.21 -5.80 9.44
CA THR A 118 -9.53 -6.82 8.65
C THR A 118 -8.28 -6.31 7.94
N TRP A 119 -8.10 -4.99 7.80
CA TRP A 119 -6.93 -4.37 7.18
C TRP A 119 -6.20 -3.43 8.15
N ILE A 120 -4.90 -3.64 8.34
CA ILE A 120 -4.02 -2.63 8.93
C ILE A 120 -3.70 -1.57 7.87
N ARG A 121 -3.52 -0.32 8.29
CA ARG A 121 -3.38 0.83 7.39
C ARG A 121 -2.26 1.75 7.86
N ALA A 122 -1.48 2.26 6.90
CA ALA A 122 -0.49 3.29 7.13
C ALA A 122 -0.54 4.30 5.98
N GLN A 123 -0.48 5.59 6.32
CA GLN A 123 -0.69 6.69 5.38
C GLN A 123 0.57 7.54 5.22
N ALA A 124 0.74 8.10 4.02
CA ALA A 124 1.71 9.13 3.70
C ALA A 124 1.05 10.21 2.86
N THR A 125 1.40 11.47 3.12
CA THR A 125 0.93 12.61 2.33
C THR A 125 2.00 12.98 1.33
N VAL A 126 1.62 13.07 0.06
CA VAL A 126 2.47 13.61 -0.99
C VAL A 126 2.01 15.03 -1.30
N THR A 127 2.92 15.99 -1.13
CA THR A 127 2.73 17.38 -1.52
C THR A 127 3.44 17.62 -2.85
N VAL A 128 2.75 18.23 -3.80
CA VAL A 128 3.34 18.61 -5.10
C VAL A 128 3.32 20.13 -5.22
N LEU A 129 4.49 20.72 -5.43
CA LEU A 129 4.66 22.16 -5.65
C LEU A 129 4.96 22.42 -7.12
N GLN A 130 4.52 23.57 -7.64
CA GLN A 130 4.86 23.98 -9.00
C GLN A 130 6.38 24.14 -9.13
N SER A 131 6.98 23.52 -10.14
CA SER A 131 8.39 23.76 -10.47
C SER A 131 8.54 25.18 -11.03
N GLU A 132 9.45 25.97 -10.47
CA GLU A 132 9.76 27.34 -10.95
C GLU A 132 10.70 27.34 -12.16
N TRP A 133 11.17 26.17 -12.59
CA TRP A 133 12.00 26.01 -13.78
C TRP A 133 11.10 25.77 -15.00
N SER A 134 10.68 26.86 -15.62
CA SER A 134 10.14 26.85 -16.98
C SER A 134 10.69 28.07 -17.74
N GLU A 135 11.67 27.81 -18.60
CA GLU A 135 11.75 28.42 -19.93
C GLU A 135 11.89 27.30 -20.96
#